data_AF-A0A3D3HD65-F1
#
_entry.id   AF-A0A3D3HD65-F1
#
_cell.length_a   1.000
_cell.length_b   1.000
_cell.length_c   1.000
_cell.angle_alpha   90.00
_cell.angle_beta   90.00
_cell.angle_gamma   90.00
#
_symmetry.space_group_name_H-M   'P 1'
#
loop_
_entity.id
_entity.type
_entity.pdbx_description
1 polymer ?
#
loop_
_entity_poly.entity_id
_entity_poly.type
_entity_poly.pdbx_seq_one_letter_code
_entity_poly.pdbx_strand_id
1 'polypeptide(L)'
;MTDARKIALTWKIRESLRMEGFDIAGIAQALPHHEDSQHIGEWIAAGKNGSMGFLERSLEKRGDITSLVEGAKSVIVAGLRYYSNAPSAGTDNYFVSRYARVKDYHQVIEEKLNRVQKIIKKEVPDALSRAFCDAGPVAEKVWAIRAGLGWR
;
A
#
# COMPACT_ATOMS: atom_id res chain seq x y z
N MET A 1 8.31 12.59 -20.94
CA MET A 1 7.88 11.25 -21.41
C MET A 1 6.62 11.41 -22.26
N THR A 2 6.58 10.87 -23.48
CA THR A 2 5.40 10.92 -24.36
C THR A 2 4.24 10.11 -23.77
N ASP A 3 3.01 10.39 -24.16
CA ASP A 3 1.84 9.67 -23.62
C ASP A 3 1.83 8.19 -24.04
N ALA A 4 2.28 7.88 -25.26
CA ALA A 4 2.48 6.50 -25.70
C ALA A 4 3.43 5.73 -24.77
N ARG A 5 4.53 6.36 -24.32
CA ARG A 5 5.49 5.74 -23.40
C ARG A 5 4.92 5.60 -21.98
N LYS A 6 4.09 6.55 -21.51
CA LYS A 6 3.36 6.41 -20.23
C LYS A 6 2.38 5.24 -20.26
N ILE A 7 1.64 5.08 -21.35
CA ILE A 7 0.69 3.98 -21.54
C ILE A 7 1.45 2.65 -21.53
N ALA A 8 2.52 2.52 -22.31
CA ALA A 8 3.34 1.30 -22.36
C ALA A 8 3.94 0.95 -20.98
N LEU A 9 4.45 1.94 -20.25
CA LEU A 9 4.97 1.75 -18.89
C LEU A 9 3.87 1.27 -17.92
N THR A 10 2.69 1.88 -18.00
CA THR A 10 1.52 1.49 -17.18
C THR A 10 1.15 0.03 -17.41
N TRP A 11 1.07 -0.40 -18.67
CA TRP A 11 0.81 -1.80 -19.02
C TRP A 11 1.87 -2.73 -18.44
N LYS A 12 3.15 -2.41 -18.63
CA LYS A 12 4.25 -3.24 -18.14
C LYS A 12 4.24 -3.36 -16.61
N ILE A 13 3.93 -2.29 -15.88
CA ILE A 13 3.80 -2.31 -14.42
C ILE A 13 2.66 -3.22 -13.98
N ARG A 14 1.47 -3.06 -14.58
CA ARG A 14 0.29 -3.89 -14.24
C ARG A 14 0.55 -5.36 -14.51
N GLU A 15 1.17 -5.67 -15.64
CA GLU A 15 1.54 -7.03 -16.00
C GLU A 15 2.59 -7.61 -15.04
N SER A 16 3.58 -6.80 -14.64
CA SER A 16 4.58 -7.22 -13.65
C SER A 16 3.94 -7.56 -12.29
N LEU A 17 3.00 -6.73 -11.83
CA LEU A 17 2.24 -7.01 -10.60
C LEU A 17 1.43 -8.31 -10.71
N ARG A 18 0.77 -8.53 -11.85
CA ARG A 18 0.02 -9.77 -12.12
C ARG A 18 0.93 -10.99 -12.12
N MET A 19 2.10 -10.91 -12.76
CA MET A 19 3.11 -11.99 -12.79
C MET A 19 3.70 -12.27 -11.41
N GLU A 20 3.82 -11.25 -10.56
CA GLU A 20 4.17 -11.40 -9.14
C GLU A 20 3.04 -11.97 -8.29
N GLY A 21 1.86 -12.20 -8.87
CA GLY A 21 0.73 -12.85 -8.24
C GLY A 21 -0.21 -11.92 -7.48
N PHE A 22 -0.11 -10.60 -7.66
CA PHE A 22 -1.14 -9.68 -7.14
C PHE A 22 -2.45 -9.87 -7.91
N ASP A 23 -3.56 -9.96 -7.18
CA ASP A 23 -4.90 -10.19 -7.75
C ASP A 23 -5.49 -8.93 -8.37
N ILE A 24 -5.22 -7.77 -7.75
CA ILE A 24 -5.74 -6.47 -8.18
C ILE A 24 -4.64 -5.42 -8.13
N ALA A 25 -4.68 -4.46 -9.05
CA ALA A 25 -3.74 -3.36 -9.09
C ALA A 25 -4.32 -2.12 -9.76
N GLY A 26 -3.90 -0.95 -9.27
CA GLY A 26 -4.36 0.36 -9.73
C GLY A 26 -3.28 1.41 -9.53
N ILE A 27 -3.43 2.52 -10.23
CA ILE A 27 -2.49 3.64 -10.17
C ILE A 27 -3.28 4.92 -9.95
N ALA A 28 -2.93 5.66 -8.92
CA ALA A 28 -3.50 6.96 -8.60
C ALA A 28 -2.45 8.06 -8.77
N GLN A 29 -2.88 9.29 -9.00
CA GLN A 29 -2.00 10.45 -8.95
C GLN A 29 -1.57 10.72 -7.51
N ALA A 30 -0.28 10.96 -7.29
CA ALA A 30 0.27 11.26 -5.97
C ALA A 30 -0.04 12.72 -5.56
N LEU A 31 -1.27 12.94 -5.10
CA LEU A 31 -1.73 14.22 -4.55
C LEU A 31 -1.87 14.13 -3.03
N PRO A 32 -1.58 15.22 -2.29
CA PRO A 32 -1.90 15.31 -0.86
C PRO A 32 -3.37 14.95 -0.57
N HIS A 33 -3.60 14.46 0.64
CA HIS A 33 -4.91 14.12 1.17
C HIS A 33 -4.95 14.33 2.68
N HIS A 34 -5.55 15.43 3.11
CA HIS A 34 -5.51 15.81 4.53
C HIS A 34 -6.71 15.29 5.33
N GLU A 35 -7.83 14.95 4.68
CA GLU A 35 -9.08 14.54 5.35
C GLU A 35 -8.87 13.32 6.26
N ASP A 36 -8.27 12.24 5.77
CA ASP A 36 -7.99 11.08 6.63
C ASP A 36 -7.00 11.37 7.75
N SER A 37 -6.04 12.28 7.52
CA SER A 37 -5.11 12.68 8.58
C SER A 37 -5.80 13.54 9.64
N GLN A 38 -6.79 14.35 9.26
CA GLN A 38 -7.63 15.09 10.20
C GLN A 38 -8.47 14.12 11.03
N HIS A 39 -9.16 13.16 10.41
CA HIS A 39 -9.95 12.16 11.13
C HIS A 39 -9.10 11.33 12.10
N ILE A 40 -7.89 10.91 11.69
CA ILE A 40 -6.96 10.20 12.59
C ILE A 40 -6.51 11.14 13.71
N GLY A 41 -6.25 12.42 13.42
CA GLY A 41 -5.88 13.42 14.40
C GLY A 41 -6.94 13.63 15.48
N GLU A 42 -8.21 13.77 15.08
CA GLU A 42 -9.36 13.86 16.00
C GLU A 42 -9.50 12.60 16.86
N TRP A 43 -9.31 11.42 16.25
CA TRP A 43 -9.36 10.15 16.94
C TRP A 43 -8.24 9.98 17.98
N ILE A 44 -7.02 10.44 17.65
CA ILE A 44 -5.88 10.51 18.58
C ILE A 44 -6.16 11.50 19.70
N ALA A 45 -6.64 12.71 19.38
CA ALA A 45 -6.97 13.73 20.37
C ALA A 45 -8.05 13.28 21.37
N ALA A 46 -8.95 12.40 20.93
CA ALA A 46 -9.94 11.74 21.78
C ALA A 46 -9.38 10.58 22.62
N GLY A 47 -8.06 10.34 22.62
CA GLY A 47 -7.39 9.29 23.40
C GLY A 47 -7.67 7.86 22.92
N LYS A 48 -8.15 7.69 21.69
CA LYS A 48 -8.59 6.38 21.17
C LYS A 48 -7.44 5.54 20.61
N ASN A 49 -6.23 6.08 20.52
CA ASN A 49 -5.04 5.42 19.96
C ASN A 49 -4.33 4.45 20.90
N GLY A 50 -4.72 4.37 22.18
CA GLY A 50 -4.11 3.45 23.14
C GLY A 50 -2.59 3.63 23.19
N SER A 51 -1.83 2.56 22.95
CA SER A 51 -0.36 2.60 22.92
C SER A 51 0.25 2.95 21.55
N MET A 52 -0.55 3.26 20.53
CA MET A 52 -0.09 3.53 19.16
C MET A 52 0.47 4.95 18.98
N GLY A 53 1.45 5.33 19.81
CA GLY A 53 2.10 6.66 19.75
C GLY A 53 2.83 6.93 18.42
N PHE A 54 3.08 5.91 17.60
CA PHE A 54 3.62 6.11 16.25
C PHE A 54 2.63 6.79 15.30
N LEU A 55 1.31 6.68 15.55
CA LEU A 55 0.29 7.33 14.73
C LEU A 55 0.40 8.85 14.84
N GLU A 56 0.61 9.36 16.05
CA GLU A 56 0.80 10.79 16.31
C GLU A 56 2.08 11.31 15.64
N ARG A 57 3.21 10.63 15.82
CA ARG A 57 4.50 11.00 15.22
C ARG A 57 4.52 11.00 13.68
N SER A 58 3.57 10.31 13.06
CA SER A 58 3.52 10.12 11.60
C SER A 58 2.30 10.72 10.93
N LEU A 59 1.46 11.46 11.67
CA LEU A 59 0.18 11.95 11.18
C LEU A 59 0.31 12.83 9.94
N GLU A 60 1.21 13.80 9.97
CA GLU A 60 1.45 14.71 8.84
C GLU A 60 1.90 13.96 7.58
N LYS A 61 2.81 12.98 7.75
CA LYS A 61 3.33 12.15 6.66
C LYS A 61 2.27 11.28 6.00
N ARG A 62 1.22 10.89 6.73
CA ARG A 62 0.08 10.12 6.19
C ARG A 62 -0.77 10.97 5.24
N GLY A 63 -0.78 12.28 5.45
CA GLY A 63 -1.56 13.22 4.65
C GLY A 63 -0.89 13.65 3.37
N ASP A 64 0.42 13.45 3.25
CA ASP A 64 1.16 13.82 2.05
C ASP A 64 2.19 12.75 1.68
N ILE A 65 1.85 11.92 0.69
CA ILE A 65 2.74 10.89 0.15
C ILE A 65 4.00 11.48 -0.50
N THR A 66 3.96 12.75 -0.94
CA THR A 66 5.11 13.41 -1.56
C THR A 66 6.18 13.78 -0.52
N SER A 67 5.79 13.89 0.76
CA SER A 67 6.75 14.01 1.88
C SER A 67 7.51 12.70 2.17
N LEU A 68 6.96 11.56 1.73
CA LEU A 68 7.55 10.23 1.94
C LEU A 68 8.47 9.80 0.80
N VAL A 69 8.17 10.26 -0.40
CA VAL A 69 8.96 10.08 -1.61
C VAL A 69 8.94 11.39 -2.38
N GLU A 70 10.04 12.15 -2.27
CA GLU A 70 10.15 13.47 -2.89
C GLU A 70 9.88 13.39 -4.40
N GLY A 71 9.01 14.28 -4.88
CA GLY A 71 8.66 14.35 -6.30
C GLY A 71 7.77 13.21 -6.81
N ALA A 72 7.20 12.38 -5.93
CA ALA A 72 6.26 11.32 -6.33
C ALA A 72 5.14 11.86 -7.23
N LYS A 73 4.92 11.20 -8.37
CA LYS A 73 3.87 11.57 -9.35
C LYS A 73 2.69 10.60 -9.34
N SER A 74 2.94 9.36 -8.93
CA SER A 74 1.94 8.29 -8.93
C SER A 74 2.13 7.37 -7.74
N VAL A 75 1.02 6.85 -7.23
CA VAL A 75 0.98 5.76 -6.25
C VAL A 75 0.46 4.52 -6.93
N ILE A 76 1.25 3.45 -6.92
CA ILE A 76 0.86 2.14 -7.45
C ILE A 76 0.36 1.33 -6.26
N VAL A 77 -0.89 0.88 -6.32
CA VAL A 77 -1.53 0.09 -5.27
C VAL A 77 -1.78 -1.31 -5.80
N ALA A 78 -1.41 -2.32 -5.02
CA ALA A 78 -1.61 -3.71 -5.36
C ALA A 78 -2.27 -4.45 -4.19
N GLY A 79 -3.16 -5.39 -4.49
CA GLY A 79 -3.86 -6.20 -3.52
C GLY A 79 -3.63 -7.68 -3.76
N LEU A 80 -3.42 -8.43 -2.68
CA LEU A 80 -3.26 -9.87 -2.69
C LEU A 80 -4.36 -10.52 -1.84
N ARG A 81 -5.09 -11.46 -2.42
CA ARG A 81 -6.13 -12.22 -1.72
C ARG A 81 -5.45 -13.27 -0.84
N TYR A 82 -5.70 -13.19 0.47
CA TYR A 82 -5.20 -14.15 1.46
C TYR A 82 -6.31 -15.10 1.97
N TYR A 83 -7.43 -15.18 1.26
CA TYR A 83 -8.53 -16.05 1.63
C TYR A 83 -8.08 -17.52 1.65
N SER A 84 -8.33 -18.20 2.76
CA SER A 84 -8.08 -19.64 2.92
C SER A 84 -9.26 -20.32 3.60
N ASN A 85 -9.65 -21.49 3.08
CA ASN A 85 -10.66 -22.38 3.68
C ASN A 85 -10.08 -23.26 4.81
N ALA A 86 -8.79 -23.14 5.10
CA ALA A 86 -8.17 -23.92 6.16
C ALA A 86 -8.85 -23.63 7.51
N PRO A 87 -9.11 -24.69 8.32
CA PRO A 87 -9.67 -24.51 9.64
C PRO A 87 -8.79 -23.59 10.48
N SER A 88 -9.40 -22.86 11.42
CA SER A 88 -8.63 -22.05 12.37
C SER A 88 -7.71 -22.96 13.17
N ALA A 89 -6.44 -22.55 13.33
CA ALA A 89 -5.47 -23.27 14.15
C ALA A 89 -5.71 -23.09 15.67
N GLY A 90 -6.97 -22.89 16.09
CA GLY A 90 -7.34 -22.60 17.47
C GLY A 90 -7.87 -23.83 18.19
N THR A 91 -7.57 -23.94 19.48
CA THR A 91 -8.26 -24.86 20.40
C THR A 91 -9.63 -24.28 20.76
N ASP A 92 -10.66 -25.13 20.70
CA ASP A 92 -12.08 -25.08 21.10
C ASP A 92 -12.87 -23.76 21.22
N ASN A 93 -12.28 -22.56 21.39
CA ASN A 93 -13.01 -21.29 21.46
C ASN A 93 -12.28 -20.03 20.93
N TYR A 94 -11.06 -20.15 20.36
CA TYR A 94 -10.32 -18.98 19.86
C TYR A 94 -10.02 -19.07 18.37
N PHE A 95 -10.10 -17.93 17.68
CA PHE A 95 -9.82 -17.81 16.26
C PHE A 95 -8.68 -16.85 16.01
N VAL A 96 -7.65 -17.30 15.30
CA VAL A 96 -6.58 -16.43 14.79
C VAL A 96 -7.05 -15.80 13.48
N SER A 97 -6.88 -14.49 13.28
CA SER A 97 -7.22 -13.82 12.02
C SER A 97 -6.51 -14.47 10.83
N ARG A 98 -7.19 -14.61 9.67
CA ARG A 98 -6.67 -15.38 8.51
C ARG A 98 -5.31 -14.88 8.00
N TYR A 99 -5.08 -13.55 8.02
CA TYR A 99 -3.82 -12.96 7.56
C TYR A 99 -2.61 -13.37 8.43
N ALA A 100 -2.85 -13.79 9.69
CA ALA A 100 -1.81 -14.19 10.64
C ALA A 100 -1.57 -15.70 10.69
N ARG A 101 -2.19 -16.48 9.78
CA ARG A 101 -2.07 -17.95 9.73
C ARG A 101 -1.04 -18.45 8.72
N VAL A 102 -0.45 -17.55 7.95
CA VAL A 102 0.48 -17.84 6.85
C VAL A 102 1.81 -17.10 7.10
N LYS A 103 2.77 -17.24 6.18
CA LYS A 103 4.00 -16.42 6.20
C LYS A 103 3.63 -14.95 6.35
N ASP A 104 4.39 -14.23 7.17
CA ASP A 104 4.22 -12.80 7.39
C ASP A 104 4.03 -12.04 6.07
N TYR A 105 2.86 -11.42 5.92
CA TYR A 105 2.47 -10.76 4.68
C TYR A 105 3.39 -9.58 4.36
N HIS A 106 3.98 -8.94 5.36
CA HIS A 106 4.92 -7.84 5.15
C HIS A 106 6.07 -8.29 4.25
N GLN A 107 6.71 -9.40 4.61
CA GLN A 107 7.82 -9.97 3.84
C GLN A 107 7.37 -10.38 2.44
N VAL A 108 6.23 -11.07 2.34
CA VAL A 108 5.72 -11.56 1.04
C VAL A 108 5.41 -10.41 0.09
N ILE A 109 4.71 -9.37 0.57
CA ILE A 109 4.31 -8.22 -0.23
C ILE A 109 5.53 -7.38 -0.58
N GLU A 110 6.41 -7.09 0.39
CA GLU A 110 7.61 -6.28 0.16
C GLU A 110 8.56 -6.94 -0.84
N GLU A 111 8.82 -8.24 -0.74
CA GLU A 111 9.62 -9.00 -1.72
C GLU A 111 9.04 -8.89 -3.15
N LYS A 112 7.71 -9.01 -3.30
CA LYS A 112 7.02 -8.90 -4.60
C LYS A 112 7.10 -7.48 -5.15
N LEU A 113 6.82 -6.46 -4.33
CA LEU A 113 6.91 -5.06 -4.73
C LEU A 113 8.33 -4.68 -5.14
N ASN A 114 9.35 -5.14 -4.40
CA ASN A 114 10.75 -4.92 -4.73
C ASN A 114 11.13 -5.48 -6.12
N ARG A 115 10.56 -6.63 -6.52
CA ARG A 115 10.76 -7.16 -7.88
C ARG A 115 10.12 -6.27 -8.96
N VAL A 116 8.92 -5.75 -8.71
CA VAL A 116 8.29 -4.78 -9.62
C VAL A 116 9.06 -3.46 -9.68
N GLN A 117 9.60 -2.97 -8.56
CA GLN A 117 10.43 -1.77 -8.52
C GLN A 117 11.68 -1.91 -9.39
N LYS A 118 12.33 -3.09 -9.41
CA LYS A 118 13.47 -3.37 -10.31
C LYS A 118 13.08 -3.24 -11.79
N ILE A 119 11.87 -3.66 -12.15
CA ILE A 119 11.35 -3.51 -13.52
C ILE A 119 11.12 -2.03 -13.83
N ILE A 120 10.50 -1.27 -12.93
CA ILE A 120 10.30 0.18 -13.10
C ILE A 120 11.65 0.89 -13.28
N LYS A 121 12.64 0.57 -12.45
CA LYS A 121 13.99 1.14 -12.52
C LYS A 121 14.68 0.82 -13.85
N LYS A 122 14.45 -0.37 -14.41
CA LYS A 122 14.99 -0.74 -15.74
C LYS A 122 14.36 0.09 -16.87
N GLU A 123 13.06 0.34 -16.83
CA GLU A 123 12.35 1.11 -17.86
C GLU A 123 12.55 2.63 -17.73
N VAL A 124 12.75 3.09 -16.49
CA VAL A 124 12.97 4.49 -16.12
C VAL A 124 14.12 4.55 -15.09
N PRO A 125 15.39 4.59 -15.55
CA PRO A 125 16.57 4.59 -14.68
C PRO A 125 16.60 5.68 -13.62
N ASP A 126 16.01 6.84 -13.90
CA ASP A 126 16.00 7.97 -12.96
C ASP A 126 14.79 7.95 -12.01
N ALA A 127 13.89 6.97 -12.16
CA ALA A 127 12.75 6.86 -11.27
C ALA A 127 13.21 6.54 -9.83
N LEU A 128 12.67 7.30 -8.88
CA LEU A 128 12.68 7.01 -7.47
C LEU A 128 11.36 6.30 -7.12
N SER A 129 11.47 5.22 -6.36
CA SER A 129 10.30 4.48 -5.86
C SER A 129 10.60 3.89 -4.50
N ARG A 130 9.56 3.74 -3.68
CA ARG A 130 9.65 3.10 -2.37
C ARG A 130 8.41 2.22 -2.17
N ALA A 131 8.63 0.97 -1.78
CA ALA A 131 7.56 0.07 -1.40
C ALA A 131 7.15 0.31 0.06
N PHE A 132 5.86 0.15 0.34
CA PHE A 132 5.29 0.20 1.67
C PHE A 132 4.28 -0.95 1.81
N CYS A 133 4.20 -1.52 3.01
CA CYS A 133 3.18 -2.47 3.42
C CYS A 133 3.02 -2.34 4.93
N ASP A 134 1.87 -1.82 5.40
CA ASP A 134 1.38 -1.69 6.79
C ASP A 134 2.27 -0.95 7.81
N ALA A 135 3.57 -1.24 7.85
CA ALA A 135 4.57 -0.62 8.72
C ALA A 135 4.92 0.84 8.35
N GLY A 136 4.51 1.30 7.17
CA GLY A 136 4.77 2.66 6.69
C GLY A 136 3.71 3.67 7.16
N PRO A 137 4.04 4.98 7.21
CA PRO A 137 3.06 6.03 7.48
C PRO A 137 2.22 6.34 6.23
N VAL A 138 1.72 5.32 5.55
CA VAL A 138 0.89 5.45 4.33
C VAL A 138 -0.54 5.08 4.66
N ALA A 139 -1.49 5.91 4.25
CA ALA A 139 -2.91 5.62 4.39
C ALA A 139 -3.38 4.69 3.25
N GLU A 140 -3.01 3.41 3.32
CA GLU A 140 -3.16 2.45 2.21
C GLU A 140 -4.60 2.31 1.72
N LYS A 141 -5.59 2.31 2.62
CA LYS A 141 -7.02 2.25 2.25
C LYS A 141 -7.44 3.43 1.37
N VAL A 142 -6.92 4.63 1.64
CA VAL A 142 -7.20 5.86 0.87
C VAL A 142 -6.66 5.72 -0.55
N TRP A 143 -5.43 5.23 -0.65
CA TRP A 143 -4.79 5.00 -1.93
C TRP A 143 -5.49 3.88 -2.71
N ALA A 144 -5.97 2.84 -2.04
CA ALA A 144 -6.79 1.82 -2.68
C ALA A 144 -8.07 2.40 -3.30
N ILE A 145 -8.78 3.29 -2.60
CA ILE A 145 -9.96 3.98 -3.15
C ILE A 145 -9.58 4.85 -4.35
N ARG A 146 -8.56 5.71 -4.19
CA ARG A 146 -8.09 6.60 -5.27
C ARG A 146 -7.58 5.85 -6.50
N ALA A 147 -7.04 4.66 -6.30
CA ALA A 147 -6.58 3.78 -7.38
C ALA A 147 -7.70 2.91 -7.97
N GLY A 148 -8.93 3.01 -7.46
CA GLY A 148 -10.11 2.28 -7.96
C GLY A 148 -10.18 0.82 -7.52
N LEU A 149 -9.55 0.43 -6.41
CA LEU A 149 -9.53 -0.94 -5.90
C LEU A 149 -10.69 -1.25 -4.94
N GLY A 150 -11.41 -0.24 -4.47
CA GLY A 150 -12.51 -0.41 -3.53
C GLY A 150 -13.11 0.92 -3.08
N TRP A 151 -13.91 0.86 -2.02
CA TRP A 151 -14.59 1.98 -1.39
C TRP A 151 -14.47 1.88 0.14
N ARG A 152 -14.83 2.94 0.87
CA ARG A 152 -14.86 3.01 2.32
C ARG A 152 -16.17 3.61 2.79
#